data_AF-A0A7J6RXG1-F1
#
_entry.id   AF-A0A7J6RXG1-F1
#
_cell.length_a   1.000
_cell.length_b   1.000
_cell.length_c   1.000
_cell.angle_alpha   90.00
_cell.angle_beta   90.00
_cell.angle_gamma   90.00
#
_symmetry.space_group_name_H-M   'P 1'
#
loop_
_entity.id
_entity.type
_entity.pdbx_description
1 polymer ?
#
loop_
_entity_poly.entity_id
_entity_poly.type
_entity_poly.pdbx_seq_one_letter_code
_entity_poly.pdbx_strand_id
1 'polypeptide(L)'
;MDKWLGKLQELKIPASAQFNLQTCIGDAVKIRQWVIDKLPNDALSIDNAIIMSNSRRWPLMIDPQQQANKWIKNMEKNLQVLRLSKNYARELENAIQFGNPVLIENIAETLDPMLDPLLQKATFKQGNLEMIRLGDSTIEWSKDFRLYFTTKLPNPHYAPEICVSVTILNFMATVDGLQDQMLGIVVAKEEPDIEAKRVSLVVESAQSKAQLKEIEDRILALLSSATGNILDDEELIETLSNSKIASQKIEEQ
;
A
#
# COMPACT_ATOMS: atom_id res chain seq x y z
N MET A 1 16.21 -10.29 -6.63
CA MET A 1 16.92 -9.45 -5.65
C MET A 1 18.37 -9.92 -5.43
N ASP A 2 18.64 -11.22 -5.56
CA ASP A 2 19.97 -11.82 -5.32
C ASP A 2 21.08 -11.25 -6.20
N LYS A 3 20.77 -10.88 -7.45
CA LYS A 3 21.73 -10.21 -8.34
C LYS A 3 22.19 -8.85 -7.79
N TRP A 4 21.29 -8.10 -7.16
CA TRP A 4 21.64 -6.82 -6.54
C TRP A 4 22.47 -7.02 -5.27
N LEU A 5 22.09 -7.98 -4.42
CA LEU A 5 22.88 -8.35 -3.23
C LEU A 5 24.30 -8.79 -3.60
N GLY A 6 24.44 -9.64 -4.63
CA GLY A 6 25.76 -10.06 -5.14
C GLY A 6 26.60 -8.87 -5.60
N LYS A 7 26.01 -7.93 -6.34
CA LYS A 7 26.71 -6.70 -6.77
C LYS A 7 27.11 -5.80 -5.60
N LEU A 8 26.26 -5.66 -4.59
CA LEU A 8 26.58 -4.86 -3.40
C LEU A 8 27.76 -5.46 -2.64
N GLN A 9 27.81 -6.79 -2.53
CA GLN A 9 28.93 -7.52 -1.94
C GLN A 9 30.22 -7.36 -2.76
N GLU A 10 30.15 -7.48 -4.09
CA GLU A 10 31.29 -7.24 -4.99
C GLU A 10 31.86 -5.83 -4.82
N LEU A 11 30.98 -4.82 -4.70
CA LEU A 11 31.35 -3.43 -4.52
C LEU A 11 31.72 -3.07 -3.07
N LYS A 12 31.71 -4.04 -2.14
CA LYS A 12 31.97 -3.85 -0.71
C LYS A 12 31.08 -2.79 -0.05
N ILE A 13 29.85 -2.66 -0.54
CA ILE A 13 28.85 -1.75 0.04
C ILE A 13 28.17 -2.50 1.21
N PRO A 14 28.15 -1.93 2.43
CA PRO A 14 27.47 -2.57 3.56
C PRO A 14 25.98 -2.77 3.28
N ALA A 15 25.52 -4.02 3.40
CA ALA A 15 24.13 -4.40 3.25
C ALA A 15 23.80 -5.55 4.21
N SER A 16 22.54 -5.66 4.61
CA SER A 16 22.05 -6.78 5.40
C SER A 16 22.25 -8.10 4.65
N ALA A 17 22.64 -9.17 5.36
CA ALA A 17 22.88 -10.49 4.77
C ALA A 17 21.62 -11.10 4.14
N GLN A 18 20.45 -10.80 4.71
CA GLN A 18 19.15 -11.14 4.17
C GLN A 18 18.37 -9.86 3.90
N PHE A 19 17.76 -9.77 2.73
CA PHE A 19 16.88 -8.67 2.35
C PHE A 19 15.45 -9.18 2.23
N ASN A 20 14.52 -8.50 2.91
CA ASN A 20 13.08 -8.69 2.71
C ASN A 20 12.43 -7.30 2.57
N LEU A 21 11.67 -7.11 1.50
CA LEU A 21 11.03 -5.82 1.20
C LEU A 21 10.05 -5.43 2.30
N GLN A 22 9.34 -6.41 2.86
CA GLN A 22 8.35 -6.23 3.92
C GLN A 22 8.97 -5.74 5.22
N THR A 23 10.18 -6.20 5.55
CA THR A 23 10.87 -5.75 6.78
C THR A 23 11.56 -4.40 6.58
N CYS A 24 12.02 -4.10 5.36
CA CYS A 24 12.78 -2.88 5.09
C CYS A 24 11.90 -1.65 4.87
N ILE A 25 10.77 -1.81 4.17
CA ILE A 25 9.92 -0.68 3.73
C ILE A 25 8.44 -0.92 4.10
N GLY A 26 8.09 -2.15 4.48
CA GLY A 26 6.73 -2.50 4.87
C GLY A 26 6.39 -1.97 6.26
N ASP A 27 5.21 -1.36 6.37
CA ASP A 27 4.59 -1.04 7.65
C ASP A 27 3.66 -2.19 8.04
N ALA A 28 3.97 -2.88 9.14
CA ALA A 28 3.20 -4.03 9.61
C ALA A 28 1.73 -3.71 9.85
N VAL A 29 1.38 -2.49 10.25
CA VAL A 29 -0.01 -2.06 10.47
C VAL A 29 -0.72 -1.92 9.12
N LYS A 30 -0.09 -1.27 8.13
CA LYS A 30 -0.66 -1.14 6.78
C LYS A 30 -0.82 -2.48 6.07
N ILE A 31 0.19 -3.35 6.17
CA ILE A 31 0.14 -4.70 5.57
C ILE A 31 -1.05 -5.48 6.14
N ARG A 32 -1.25 -5.44 7.46
CA ARG A 32 -2.41 -6.08 8.10
C ARG A 32 -3.72 -5.48 7.61
N GLN A 33 -3.82 -4.16 7.49
CA GLN A 33 -5.01 -3.51 6.94
C GLN A 33 -5.31 -3.97 5.51
N TRP A 34 -4.30 -4.08 4.65
CA TRP A 34 -4.49 -4.58 3.28
C TRP A 34 -5.03 -6.01 3.24
N VAL A 35 -4.54 -6.88 4.12
CA VAL A 35 -5.06 -8.26 4.24
C VAL A 35 -6.53 -8.26 4.69
N ILE A 36 -6.91 -7.37 5.63
CA ILE A 36 -8.31 -7.17 6.03
C ILE A 36 -9.16 -6.71 4.82
N ASP A 37 -8.62 -5.82 4.00
CA ASP A 37 -9.23 -5.31 2.77
C ASP A 37 -9.23 -6.34 1.61
N LYS A 38 -8.97 -7.61 1.92
CA LYS A 38 -8.97 -8.76 0.99
C LYS A 38 -7.77 -8.83 0.04
N LEU A 39 -6.64 -8.21 0.37
CA LEU A 39 -5.38 -8.55 -0.26
C LEU A 39 -5.02 -10.01 0.11
N PRO A 40 -4.62 -10.84 -0.87
CA PRO A 40 -4.02 -12.14 -0.58
C PRO A 40 -2.84 -12.03 0.41
N ASN A 41 -2.79 -12.93 1.38
CA ASN A 41 -1.72 -12.96 2.39
C ASN A 41 -0.50 -13.77 1.92
N ASP A 42 -0.13 -13.64 0.64
CA ASP A 42 1.08 -14.22 0.07
C ASP A 42 2.16 -13.15 -0.10
N ALA A 43 3.43 -13.59 -0.11
CA ALA A 43 4.56 -12.67 -0.13
C ALA A 43 4.59 -11.77 -1.37
N LEU A 44 4.19 -12.28 -2.54
CA LEU A 44 4.20 -11.51 -3.80
C LEU A 44 3.14 -10.40 -3.77
N SER A 45 1.93 -10.71 -3.31
CA SER A 45 0.83 -9.75 -3.19
C SER A 45 1.15 -8.64 -2.18
N ILE A 46 1.76 -8.99 -1.05
CA ILE A 46 2.22 -8.01 -0.05
C ILE A 46 3.33 -7.13 -0.63
N ASP A 47 4.32 -7.72 -1.31
CA ASP A 47 5.40 -6.96 -1.94
C ASP A 47 4.87 -5.99 -3.00
N ASN A 48 3.93 -6.43 -3.84
CA ASN A 48 3.25 -5.57 -4.80
C ASN A 48 2.51 -4.42 -4.12
N ALA A 49 1.82 -4.68 -3.01
CA ALA A 49 1.12 -3.64 -2.25
C ALA A 49 2.09 -2.61 -1.64
N ILE A 50 3.26 -3.05 -1.14
CA ILE A 50 4.32 -2.16 -0.66
C ILE A 50 4.87 -1.31 -1.80
N ILE A 51 5.15 -1.91 -2.96
CA ILE A 51 5.64 -1.18 -4.14
C ILE A 51 4.59 -0.15 -4.57
N MET A 52 3.31 -0.53 -4.62
CA MET A 52 2.22 0.36 -4.96
C MET A 52 2.14 1.56 -4.01
N SER A 53 2.21 1.33 -2.69
CA SER A 53 2.12 2.39 -1.68
C SER A 53 3.32 3.35 -1.69
N ASN A 54 4.49 2.92 -2.17
CA ASN A 54 5.72 3.73 -2.19
C ASN A 54 6.06 4.27 -3.59
N SER A 55 5.34 3.86 -4.62
CA SER A 55 5.60 4.27 -6.00
C SER A 55 5.06 5.68 -6.28
N ARG A 56 5.86 6.49 -6.98
CA ARG A 56 5.41 7.79 -7.48
C ARG A 56 4.53 7.68 -8.73
N ARG A 57 4.78 6.67 -9.56
CA ARG A 57 4.02 6.38 -10.78
C ARG A 57 2.76 5.59 -10.42
N TRP A 58 1.72 5.75 -11.24
CA TRP A 58 0.46 5.05 -11.04
C TRP A 58 0.61 3.54 -11.30
N PRO A 59 0.00 2.69 -10.47
CA PRO A 59 0.09 1.24 -10.62
C PRO A 59 -0.78 0.73 -11.78
N LEU A 60 -0.20 -0.14 -12.60
CA LEU A 60 -0.89 -0.98 -13.56
C LEU A 60 -0.80 -2.43 -13.13
N MET A 61 -1.92 -2.98 -12.69
CA MET A 61 -2.02 -4.31 -12.11
C MET A 61 -2.47 -5.32 -13.17
N ILE A 62 -1.59 -6.28 -13.46
CA ILE A 62 -1.89 -7.46 -14.27
C ILE A 62 -2.62 -8.45 -13.36
N ASP A 63 -3.93 -8.57 -13.53
CA ASP A 63 -4.82 -9.24 -12.58
C ASP A 63 -5.91 -10.06 -13.31
N PRO A 64 -5.55 -11.21 -13.92
CA PRO A 64 -6.51 -12.06 -14.61
C PRO A 64 -7.58 -12.62 -13.67
N GLN A 65 -7.26 -12.83 -12.39
CA GLN A 65 -8.19 -13.37 -11.37
C GLN A 65 -9.02 -12.30 -10.64
N GLN A 66 -8.81 -11.01 -10.92
CA GLN A 66 -9.50 -9.87 -10.27
C GLN A 66 -9.29 -9.80 -8.74
N GLN A 67 -8.16 -10.29 -8.23
CA GLN A 67 -7.83 -10.21 -6.80
C GLN A 67 -7.44 -8.79 -6.40
N ALA A 68 -6.54 -8.16 -7.15
CA ALA A 68 -6.13 -6.77 -6.92
C ALA A 68 -7.30 -5.80 -7.12
N ASN A 69 -8.14 -6.06 -8.11
CA ASN A 69 -9.35 -5.29 -8.35
C ASN A 69 -10.30 -5.28 -7.15
N LYS A 70 -10.54 -6.44 -6.52
CA LYS A 70 -11.36 -6.55 -5.31
C LYS A 70 -10.70 -5.85 -4.13
N TRP A 71 -9.40 -6.00 -3.97
CA TRP A 71 -8.65 -5.35 -2.90
C TRP A 71 -8.75 -3.83 -2.98
N ILE A 72 -8.47 -3.21 -4.14
CA ILE A 72 -8.56 -1.75 -4.29
C ILE A 72 -9.97 -1.22 -4.00
N LYS A 73 -11.01 -1.96 -4.41
CA LYS A 73 -12.42 -1.61 -4.13
C LYS A 73 -12.77 -1.63 -2.64
N ASN A 74 -12.13 -2.47 -1.85
CA ASN A 74 -12.33 -2.50 -0.39
C ASN A 74 -11.45 -1.48 0.34
N MET A 75 -10.22 -1.28 -0.16
CA MET A 75 -9.22 -0.40 0.46
C MET A 75 -9.59 1.09 0.30
N GLU A 76 -10.03 1.50 -0.89
CA GLU A 76 -10.33 2.90 -1.19
C GLU A 76 -11.79 3.26 -0.86
N LYS A 77 -11.97 4.36 -0.13
CA LYS A 77 -13.30 4.94 0.13
C LYS A 77 -13.71 5.84 -1.02
N ASN A 78 -14.98 5.78 -1.44
CA ASN A 78 -15.52 6.58 -2.56
C ASN A 78 -14.81 6.34 -3.91
N LEU A 79 -14.31 5.12 -4.14
CA LEU A 79 -13.66 4.74 -5.39
C LEU A 79 -14.63 4.81 -6.58
N GLN A 80 -14.22 5.52 -7.63
CA GLN A 80 -14.92 5.51 -8.91
C GLN A 80 -14.32 4.46 -9.84
N VAL A 81 -15.16 3.52 -10.27
CA VAL A 81 -14.76 2.42 -11.16
C VAL A 81 -15.16 2.78 -12.58
N LEU A 82 -14.16 3.03 -13.43
CA LEU A 82 -14.36 3.46 -14.80
C LEU A 82 -13.96 2.36 -15.78
N ARG A 83 -14.59 2.39 -16.95
CA ARG A 83 -14.18 1.62 -18.13
C ARG A 83 -13.99 2.60 -19.28
N LEU A 84 -12.99 2.34 -20.13
CA LEU A 84 -12.73 3.13 -21.33
C LEU A 84 -13.95 3.08 -22.26
N SER A 85 -14.84 4.05 -22.09
CA SER A 85 -16.13 4.22 -22.76
C SER A 85 -16.33 5.71 -23.06
N LYS A 86 -17.21 6.09 -23.99
CA LYS A 86 -17.27 7.49 -24.48
C LYS A 86 -17.42 8.57 -23.39
N ASN A 87 -17.93 8.24 -22.21
CA ASN A 87 -18.16 9.20 -21.11
C ASN A 87 -17.09 9.18 -20.01
N TYR A 88 -16.07 8.31 -20.08
CA TYR A 88 -15.09 8.15 -19.00
C TYR A 88 -14.31 9.44 -18.72
N ALA A 89 -14.08 10.26 -19.75
CA ALA A 89 -13.43 11.55 -19.69
C ALA A 89 -14.06 12.45 -18.62
N ARG A 90 -15.37 12.73 -18.71
CA ARG A 90 -16.06 13.63 -17.78
C ARG A 90 -16.07 13.11 -16.35
N GLU A 91 -16.21 11.81 -16.17
CA GLU A 91 -16.18 11.18 -14.84
C GLU A 91 -14.80 11.32 -14.22
N LEU A 92 -13.74 11.11 -15.01
CA LEU A 92 -12.35 11.31 -14.60
C LEU A 92 -12.05 12.78 -14.26
N GLU A 93 -12.53 13.75 -15.05
CA GLU A 93 -12.37 15.17 -14.76
C GLU A 93 -12.95 15.55 -13.39
N ASN A 94 -14.17 15.09 -13.11
CA ASN A 94 -14.81 15.31 -11.80
C ASN A 94 -14.01 14.63 -10.68
N ALA A 95 -13.54 13.39 -10.88
CA ALA A 95 -12.78 12.67 -9.89
C ALA A 95 -11.49 13.41 -9.49
N ILE A 96 -10.78 13.97 -10.48
CA ILE A 96 -9.56 14.76 -10.27
C ILE A 96 -9.86 16.00 -9.44
N GLN A 97 -10.93 16.73 -9.78
CA GLN A 97 -11.30 17.96 -9.09
C GLN A 97 -11.70 17.70 -7.63
N PHE A 98 -12.44 16.62 -7.36
CA PHE A 98 -12.87 16.26 -6.01
C PHE A 98 -11.85 15.42 -5.23
N GLY A 99 -10.73 15.01 -5.85
CA GLY A 99 -9.74 14.14 -5.22
C GLY A 99 -10.21 12.70 -4.98
N ASN A 100 -11.23 12.24 -5.70
CA ASN A 100 -11.73 10.87 -5.54
C ASN A 100 -10.80 9.88 -6.23
N PRO A 101 -10.50 8.73 -5.60
CA PRO A 101 -9.69 7.69 -6.23
C PRO A 101 -10.45 7.07 -7.41
N VAL A 102 -9.72 6.75 -8.48
CA VAL A 102 -10.26 6.15 -9.71
C VAL A 102 -9.57 4.83 -10.02
N LEU A 103 -10.36 3.82 -10.33
CA LEU A 103 -9.91 2.54 -10.86
C LEU A 103 -10.41 2.36 -12.29
N ILE A 104 -9.51 2.35 -13.27
CA ILE A 104 -9.85 2.05 -14.67
C ILE A 104 -9.63 0.55 -14.93
N GLU A 105 -10.72 -0.15 -15.22
CA GLU A 105 -10.72 -1.60 -15.41
C GLU A 105 -10.52 -2.01 -16.87
N ASN A 106 -9.92 -3.19 -17.05
CA ASN A 106 -9.80 -3.91 -18.32
C ASN A 106 -9.04 -3.13 -19.40
N ILE A 107 -7.94 -2.51 -18.99
CA ILE A 107 -7.04 -1.87 -19.93
C ILE A 107 -6.42 -2.92 -20.86
N ALA A 108 -6.44 -2.62 -22.15
CA ALA A 108 -5.79 -3.42 -23.18
C ALA A 108 -4.28 -3.17 -23.18
N GLU A 109 -3.61 -3.36 -24.32
CA GLU A 109 -2.18 -3.07 -24.47
C GLU A 109 -1.90 -1.59 -24.77
N THR A 110 -2.94 -0.82 -25.09
CA THR A 110 -2.88 0.62 -25.38
C THR A 110 -3.62 1.42 -24.31
N LEU A 111 -3.02 2.52 -23.88
CA LEU A 111 -3.67 3.54 -23.05
C LEU A 111 -4.20 4.66 -23.93
N ASP A 112 -5.27 5.32 -23.47
CA ASP A 112 -5.78 6.51 -24.15
C ASP A 112 -4.79 7.68 -23.93
N PRO A 113 -4.30 8.35 -25.00
CA PRO A 113 -3.39 9.49 -24.89
C PRO A 113 -3.92 10.64 -24.03
N MET A 114 -5.24 10.74 -23.83
CA MET A 114 -5.83 11.69 -22.90
C MET A 114 -5.28 11.53 -21.47
N LEU A 115 -4.81 10.34 -21.09
CA LEU A 115 -4.26 10.06 -19.77
C LEU A 115 -2.80 10.50 -19.61
N ASP A 116 -2.07 10.81 -20.69
CA ASP A 116 -0.64 11.14 -20.64
C ASP A 116 -0.30 12.27 -19.65
N PRO A 117 -1.07 13.38 -19.58
CA PRO A 117 -0.84 14.42 -18.58
C PRO A 117 -0.93 13.89 -17.14
N LEU A 118 -1.84 12.95 -16.87
CA LEU A 118 -2.00 12.32 -15.55
C LEU A 118 -0.85 11.36 -15.24
N LEU A 119 -0.43 10.57 -16.23
CA LEU A 119 0.67 9.62 -16.10
C LEU A 119 1.99 10.33 -15.78
N GLN A 120 2.22 11.46 -16.45
CA GLN A 120 3.39 12.31 -16.23
C GLN A 120 3.26 13.24 -15.03
N LYS A 121 2.06 13.35 -14.45
CA LYS A 121 1.71 14.36 -13.43
C LYS A 121 2.10 15.77 -13.89
N ALA A 122 1.75 16.11 -15.14
CA ALA A 122 2.07 17.37 -15.79
C ALA A 122 1.17 18.52 -15.27
N THR A 123 1.25 18.79 -13.96
CA THR A 123 0.54 19.88 -13.30
C THR A 123 1.28 21.20 -13.51
N PHE A 124 0.52 22.30 -13.51
CA PHE A 124 1.06 23.65 -13.59
C PHE A 124 0.30 24.56 -12.64
N LYS A 125 0.93 25.64 -12.21
CA LYS A 125 0.28 26.64 -11.35
C LYS A 125 -0.40 27.70 -12.20
N GLN A 126 -1.67 27.96 -11.93
CA GLN A 126 -2.40 29.09 -12.48
C GLN A 126 -2.92 29.95 -11.32
N GLY A 127 -2.22 31.06 -11.07
CA GLY A 127 -2.42 31.82 -9.82
C GLY A 127 -1.97 31.00 -8.60
N ASN A 128 -2.86 30.85 -7.62
CA ASN A 128 -2.60 30.06 -6.40
C ASN A 128 -3.04 28.60 -6.48
N LEU A 129 -3.74 28.20 -7.55
CA LEU A 129 -4.25 26.84 -7.72
C LEU A 129 -3.29 26.01 -8.58
N GLU A 130 -3.14 24.74 -8.22
CA GLU A 130 -2.47 23.74 -9.04
C GLU A 130 -3.51 23.17 -10.01
N MET A 131 -3.20 23.17 -11.30
CA MET A 131 -4.11 22.78 -12.37
C MET A 131 -3.45 21.71 -13.24
N ILE A 132 -4.26 20.94 -13.94
CA ILE A 132 -3.81 19.99 -14.96
C ILE A 132 -4.64 20.17 -16.23
N ARG A 133 -4.01 20.01 -17.39
CA ARG A 133 -4.69 20.04 -18.68
C ARG A 133 -4.97 18.62 -19.14
N LEU A 134 -6.24 18.28 -19.33
CA LEU A 134 -6.70 16.97 -19.78
C LEU A 134 -7.48 17.16 -21.08
N GLY A 135 -6.85 16.85 -22.22
CA GLY A 135 -7.38 17.22 -23.54
C GLY A 135 -7.55 18.74 -23.68
N ASP A 136 -8.79 19.17 -23.88
CA ASP A 136 -9.16 20.59 -24.02
C ASP A 136 -9.56 21.24 -22.67
N SER A 137 -9.77 20.45 -21.62
CA SER A 137 -10.20 20.92 -20.31
C SER A 137 -9.00 21.28 -19.43
N THR A 138 -9.11 22.37 -18.67
CA THR A 138 -8.17 22.71 -17.59
C THR A 138 -8.89 22.55 -16.26
N ILE A 139 -8.37 21.68 -15.40
CA ILE A 139 -9.06 21.19 -14.21
C ILE A 139 -8.17 21.45 -13.00
N GLU A 140 -8.79 21.79 -11.87
CA GLU A 140 -8.07 21.92 -10.60
C GLU A 140 -7.54 20.56 -10.16
N TRP A 141 -6.25 20.52 -9.81
CA TRP A 141 -5.56 19.31 -9.37
C TRP A 141 -5.70 19.11 -7.87
N SER A 142 -6.38 18.05 -7.46
CA SER A 142 -6.37 17.61 -6.07
C SER A 142 -5.16 16.72 -5.78
N LYS A 143 -4.45 17.00 -4.69
CA LYS A 143 -3.32 16.19 -4.21
C LYS A 143 -3.74 14.84 -3.64
N ASP A 144 -5.00 14.71 -3.27
CA ASP A 144 -5.57 13.47 -2.72
C ASP A 144 -5.99 12.49 -3.83
N PHE A 145 -6.02 12.94 -5.09
CA PHE A 145 -6.38 12.12 -6.22
C PHE A 145 -5.43 10.92 -6.38
N ARG A 146 -6.02 9.74 -6.63
CA ARG A 146 -5.28 8.50 -6.90
C ARG A 146 -5.85 7.80 -8.13
N LEU A 147 -4.97 7.24 -8.95
CA LEU A 147 -5.33 6.51 -10.16
C LEU A 147 -4.75 5.10 -10.14
N TYR A 148 -5.61 4.13 -10.44
CA TYR A 148 -5.30 2.71 -10.50
C TYR A 148 -5.73 2.13 -11.85
N PHE A 149 -4.94 1.21 -12.37
CA PHE A 149 -5.23 0.51 -13.63
C PHE A 149 -5.25 -1.00 -13.39
N THR A 150 -6.23 -1.71 -13.94
CA THR A 150 -6.21 -3.19 -13.97
C THR A 150 -6.38 -3.72 -15.39
N THR A 151 -5.70 -4.83 -15.68
CA THR A 151 -5.91 -5.61 -16.90
C THR A 151 -6.18 -7.07 -16.58
N LYS A 152 -7.03 -7.70 -17.39
CA LYS A 152 -7.30 -9.15 -17.33
C LYS A 152 -6.40 -9.95 -18.26
N LEU A 153 -5.60 -9.28 -19.10
CA LEU A 153 -4.66 -9.95 -19.98
C LEU A 153 -3.55 -10.56 -19.11
N PRO A 154 -3.29 -11.88 -19.20
CA PRO A 154 -2.26 -12.50 -18.36
C PRO A 154 -0.85 -12.09 -18.78
N ASN A 155 -0.62 -11.89 -20.07
CA ASN A 155 0.68 -11.51 -20.64
C ASN A 155 0.51 -10.35 -21.65
N PRO A 156 0.19 -9.13 -21.19
CA PRO A 156 0.06 -7.97 -22.06
C PRO A 156 1.44 -7.49 -22.56
N HIS A 157 1.53 -7.12 -23.83
CA HIS A 157 2.74 -6.52 -24.41
C HIS A 157 2.61 -5.00 -24.44
N TYR A 158 3.10 -4.35 -23.38
CA TYR A 158 3.12 -2.90 -23.29
C TYR A 158 4.29 -2.28 -24.05
N ALA A 159 4.01 -1.21 -24.78
CA ALA A 159 5.04 -0.38 -25.39
C ALA A 159 5.98 0.21 -24.32
N PRO A 160 7.27 0.46 -24.64
CA PRO A 160 8.22 1.04 -23.69
C PRO A 160 7.75 2.34 -23.05
N GLU A 161 7.01 3.16 -23.80
CA GLU A 161 6.42 4.43 -23.35
C GLU A 161 5.48 4.22 -22.14
N ILE A 162 4.65 3.17 -22.17
CA ILE A 162 3.77 2.80 -21.07
C ILE A 162 4.59 2.29 -19.88
N CYS A 163 5.56 1.39 -20.13
CA CYS A 163 6.41 0.81 -19.09
C CYS A 163 7.23 1.86 -18.30
N VAL A 164 7.54 3.00 -18.91
CA VAL A 164 8.22 4.11 -18.23
C VAL A 164 7.24 4.98 -17.46
N SER A 165 6.01 5.11 -17.94
CA SER A 165 4.99 6.01 -17.38
C SER A 165 4.23 5.43 -16.17
N VAL A 166 4.03 4.11 -16.12
CA VAL A 166 3.33 3.42 -15.02
C VAL A 166 4.27 2.48 -14.24
N THR A 167 3.86 2.09 -13.03
CA THR A 167 4.48 0.98 -12.31
C THR A 167 3.68 -0.29 -12.58
N ILE A 168 4.22 -1.20 -13.39
CA ILE A 168 3.58 -2.48 -13.69
C ILE A 168 3.76 -3.43 -12.51
N LEU A 169 2.66 -3.98 -12.00
CA LEU A 169 2.61 -4.94 -10.89
C LEU A 169 1.90 -6.21 -11.34
N ASN A 170 2.51 -7.36 -11.05
CA ASN A 170 1.94 -8.65 -11.43
C ASN A 170 1.19 -9.27 -10.25
N PHE A 171 -0.14 -9.23 -10.33
CA PHE A 171 -1.06 -9.84 -9.36
C PHE A 171 -1.62 -11.19 -9.84
N MET A 172 -0.97 -11.80 -10.84
CA MET A 172 -1.31 -13.16 -11.23
C MET A 172 -1.05 -14.12 -10.06
N ALA A 173 -2.07 -14.89 -9.70
CA ALA A 173 -1.96 -15.89 -8.64
C ALA A 173 -0.83 -16.88 -8.95
N THR A 174 0.10 -17.03 -8.01
CA THR A 174 1.16 -18.05 -8.05
C THR A 174 0.63 -19.37 -7.51
N VAL A 175 1.27 -20.49 -7.85
CA VAL A 175 0.91 -21.81 -7.32
C VAL A 175 1.06 -21.82 -5.79
N ASP A 176 2.17 -21.29 -5.27
CA ASP A 176 2.41 -21.19 -3.84
C ASP A 176 1.37 -20.31 -3.15
N GLY A 177 1.05 -19.13 -3.73
CA GLY A 177 0.03 -18.23 -3.19
C GLY A 177 -1.37 -18.86 -3.19
N LEU A 178 -1.71 -19.64 -4.22
CA LEU A 178 -2.96 -20.39 -4.26
C LEU A 178 -2.98 -21.53 -3.22
N GLN A 179 -1.86 -22.21 -3.03
CA GLN A 179 -1.73 -23.24 -2.01
C GLN A 179 -1.91 -22.67 -0.60
N ASP A 180 -1.30 -21.52 -0.29
CA ASP A 180 -1.48 -20.82 0.98
C ASP A 180 -2.93 -20.37 1.18
N GLN A 181 -3.58 -19.87 0.12
CA GLN A 181 -5.01 -19.53 0.16
C GLN A 181 -5.89 -20.75 0.44
N MET A 182 -5.65 -21.85 -0.26
CA MET A 182 -6.42 -23.09 -0.08
C MET A 182 -6.18 -23.68 1.31
N LEU A 183 -4.94 -23.69 1.80
CA LEU A 183 -4.61 -24.12 3.14
C LEU A 183 -5.38 -23.30 4.18
N GLY A 184 -5.42 -21.97 4.04
CA GLY A 184 -6.21 -21.11 4.92
C GLY A 184 -7.71 -21.46 4.92
N ILE A 185 -8.29 -21.73 3.74
CA ILE A 185 -9.70 -22.13 3.63
C ILE A 185 -9.96 -23.50 4.26
N VAL A 186 -9.06 -24.46 4.04
CA VAL A 186 -9.18 -25.82 4.60
C VAL A 186 -9.07 -25.78 6.12
N VAL A 187 -8.05 -25.10 6.67
CA VAL A 187 -7.87 -24.94 8.12
C VAL A 187 -9.07 -24.27 8.75
N ALA A 188 -9.61 -23.21 8.14
CA ALA A 188 -10.80 -22.53 8.65
C ALA A 188 -12.05 -23.43 8.69
N LYS A 189 -12.11 -24.48 7.85
CA LYS A 189 -13.24 -25.41 7.77
C LYS A 189 -13.05 -26.66 8.62
N GLU A 190 -11.85 -27.22 8.63
CA GLU A 190 -11.53 -28.45 9.37
C GLU A 190 -11.25 -28.18 10.84
N GLU A 191 -10.60 -27.06 11.17
CA GLU A 191 -10.21 -26.68 12.54
C GLU A 191 -10.64 -25.23 12.87
N PRO A 192 -11.97 -24.96 12.93
CA PRO A 192 -12.49 -23.61 13.14
C PRO A 192 -12.04 -23.00 14.47
N ASP A 193 -11.84 -23.80 15.51
CA ASP A 193 -11.37 -23.34 16.82
C ASP A 193 -9.93 -22.82 16.76
N ILE A 194 -9.06 -23.46 15.96
CA ILE A 194 -7.67 -23.03 15.77
C ILE A 194 -7.62 -21.75 14.95
N GLU A 195 -8.45 -21.64 13.91
CA GLU A 195 -8.54 -20.41 13.12
C GLU A 195 -9.13 -19.25 13.95
N ALA A 196 -10.16 -19.49 14.76
CA ALA A 196 -10.69 -18.48 15.68
C ALA A 196 -9.62 -18.00 16.68
N LYS A 197 -8.82 -18.92 17.21
CA LYS A 197 -7.70 -18.59 18.09
C LYS A 197 -6.61 -17.82 17.34
N ARG A 198 -6.27 -18.20 16.12
CA ARG A 198 -5.31 -17.47 15.25
C ARG A 198 -5.79 -16.05 15.01
N VAL A 199 -7.05 -15.85 14.61
CA VAL A 199 -7.63 -14.52 14.38
C VAL A 199 -7.61 -13.69 15.67
N SER A 200 -7.99 -14.28 16.81
CA SER A 200 -7.92 -13.61 18.12
C SER A 200 -6.50 -13.15 18.45
N LEU A 201 -5.50 -14.03 18.31
CA LEU A 201 -4.09 -13.70 18.57
C LEU A 201 -3.57 -12.65 17.60
N VAL A 202 -4.00 -12.67 16.34
CA VAL A 202 -3.62 -11.66 15.35
C VAL A 202 -4.17 -10.28 15.72
N VAL A 203 -5.44 -10.21 16.15
CA VAL A 203 -6.07 -8.97 16.61
C VAL A 203 -5.41 -8.45 17.89
N GLU A 204 -5.18 -9.32 18.87
CA GLU A 204 -4.49 -8.97 20.12
C GLU A 204 -3.07 -8.46 19.84
N SER A 205 -2.30 -9.18 19.02
CA SER A 205 -0.97 -8.73 18.56
C SER A 205 -1.01 -7.37 17.85
N ALA A 206 -2.10 -7.04 17.14
CA ALA A 206 -2.27 -5.73 16.51
C ALA A 206 -2.55 -4.63 17.52
N GLN A 207 -3.43 -4.88 18.49
CA GLN A 207 -3.72 -3.94 19.56
C GLN A 207 -2.48 -3.69 20.42
N SER A 208 -1.75 -4.74 20.81
CA SER A 208 -0.50 -4.65 21.56
C SER A 208 0.57 -3.83 20.83
N LYS A 209 0.76 -4.05 19.52
CA LYS A 209 1.72 -3.25 18.72
C LYS A 209 1.30 -1.79 18.58
N ALA A 210 0.01 -1.52 18.41
CA ALA A 210 -0.50 -0.16 18.32
C ALA A 210 -0.31 0.59 19.64
N GLN A 211 -0.62 -0.06 20.77
CA GLN A 211 -0.40 0.49 22.11
C GLN A 211 1.09 0.78 22.38
N LEU A 212 1.99 -0.15 22.01
CA LEU A 212 3.44 0.09 22.15
C LEU A 212 3.88 1.33 21.40
N LYS A 213 3.44 1.47 20.14
CA LYS A 213 3.78 2.64 19.33
C LYS A 213 3.23 3.94 19.91
N GLU A 214 1.99 3.93 20.39
CA GLU A 214 1.38 5.10 21.04
C GLU A 214 2.17 5.51 22.30
N ILE A 215 2.61 4.53 23.08
CA ILE A 215 3.45 4.76 24.26
C ILE A 215 4.83 5.32 23.85
N GLU A 216 5.47 4.76 22.83
CA GLU A 216 6.75 5.27 22.29
C GLU A 216 6.62 6.72 21.80
N ASP A 217 5.60 7.01 21.01
CA ASP A 217 5.32 8.36 20.50
C ASP A 217 5.04 9.34 21.65
N ARG A 218 4.33 8.90 22.70
CA ARG A 218 4.09 9.71 23.91
C ARG A 218 5.38 9.99 24.69
N ILE A 219 6.25 8.99 24.85
CA ILE A 219 7.56 9.17 25.48
C ILE A 219 8.41 10.17 24.69
N LEU A 220 8.45 10.04 23.36
CA LEU A 220 9.18 10.97 22.49
C LEU A 220 8.64 12.40 22.59
N ALA A 221 7.31 12.56 22.66
CA ALA A 221 6.68 13.85 22.85
C ALA A 221 7.06 14.49 24.19
N LEU A 222 6.95 13.73 25.29
CA LEU A 222 7.30 14.19 26.64
C LEU A 222 8.80 14.54 26.74
N LEU A 223 9.69 13.71 26.20
CA LEU A 223 11.14 14.00 26.12
C LEU A 223 11.44 15.26 25.30
N SER A 224 10.67 15.51 24.24
CA SER A 224 10.85 16.70 23.41
C SER A 224 10.30 17.97 24.07
N SER A 225 9.27 17.88 24.93
CA SER A 225 8.69 19.01 25.66
C SER A 225 9.39 19.29 26.98
N ALA A 226 10.09 18.30 27.54
CA ALA A 226 10.82 18.45 28.79
C ALA A 226 11.93 19.50 28.64
N THR A 227 11.74 20.64 29.29
CA THR A 227 12.74 21.71 29.38
C THR A 227 13.24 21.79 30.81
N GLY A 228 14.43 21.25 31.07
CA GLY A 228 15.01 21.19 32.42
C GLY A 228 15.45 19.78 32.81
N ASN A 229 15.45 19.50 34.11
CA ASN A 229 15.86 18.21 34.66
C ASN A 229 14.75 17.17 34.47
N ILE A 230 15.00 16.22 33.58
CA ILE A 230 14.10 15.14 33.17
C ILE A 230 13.68 14.25 34.37
N LEU A 231 14.48 14.23 35.43
CA LEU A 231 14.22 13.44 36.65
C LEU A 231 13.14 14.05 37.56
N ASP A 232 12.74 15.30 37.34
CA ASP A 232 11.69 15.97 38.12
C ASP A 232 10.32 15.89 37.44
N ASP A 233 10.25 15.32 36.23
CA ASP A 233 9.01 15.14 35.46
C ASP A 233 8.33 13.83 35.87
N GLU A 234 7.44 13.94 36.85
CA GLU A 234 6.69 12.81 37.43
C GLU A 234 5.81 12.11 36.36
N GLU A 235 5.28 12.85 35.39
CA GLU A 235 4.48 12.30 34.28
C GLU A 235 5.35 11.44 33.35
N LEU A 236 6.58 11.88 33.07
CA LEU A 236 7.54 11.10 32.27
C LEU A 236 7.92 9.79 32.97
N ILE A 237 8.21 9.84 34.27
CA ILE A 237 8.59 8.65 35.06
C ILE A 237 7.43 7.64 35.10
N GLU A 238 6.20 8.11 35.31
CA GLU A 238 5.02 7.23 35.31
C GLU A 238 4.78 6.62 33.91
N THR A 239 4.92 7.41 32.85
CA THR A 239 4.77 6.93 31.46
C THR A 239 5.83 5.88 31.10
N LEU A 240 7.09 6.08 31.51
CA LEU A 240 8.18 5.11 31.32
C LEU A 240 7.95 3.81 32.11
N SER A 241 7.45 3.91 33.34
CA SER A 241 7.11 2.74 34.16
C SER A 241 5.98 1.92 33.53
N ASN A 242 4.91 2.59 33.11
CA ASN A 242 3.78 1.96 32.42
C ASN A 242 4.20 1.32 31.09
N SER A 243 5.09 1.99 30.34
CA SER A 243 5.69 1.45 29.11
C SER A 243 6.45 0.15 29.34
N LYS A 244 7.28 0.10 30.40
CA LYS A 244 8.05 -1.10 30.75
C LYS A 244 7.15 -2.27 31.09
N ILE A 245 6.10 -2.04 31.89
CA ILE A 245 5.14 -3.08 32.27
C ILE A 245 4.35 -3.58 31.04
N ALA A 246 3.90 -2.66 30.18
CA ALA A 246 3.20 -3.01 28.95
C ALA A 246 4.09 -3.83 27.99
N SER A 247 5.35 -3.43 27.82
CA SER A 247 6.32 -4.14 26.98
C SER A 247 6.60 -5.55 27.50
N GLN A 248 6.80 -5.72 28.81
CA GLN A 248 7.02 -7.03 29.42
C GLN A 248 5.82 -7.97 29.25
N LYS A 249 4.59 -7.46 29.42
CA LYS A 249 3.38 -8.25 29.16
C LYS A 249 3.28 -8.73 27.71
N ILE A 250 3.75 -7.92 26.77
CA ILE A 250 3.72 -8.26 25.34
C ILE A 250 4.84 -9.24 24.98
N GLU A 251 5.97 -9.23 25.71
CA GLU A 251 7.08 -10.18 25.55
C GLU A 251 6.76 -11.57 26.13
N GLU A 252 5.88 -11.65 27.14
CA GLU A 252 5.43 -12.89 27.77
C GLU A 252 4.29 -13.61 27.02
N GLN A 253 3.69 -12.98 26.01
CA GLN A 253 2.61 -13.52 25.17
C GLN A 253 3.12 -14.20 23.91
#